data_AF-A0A941R524-F1
#
_entry.id   AF-A0A941R524-F1
#
_cell.length_a   1.000
_cell.length_b   1.000
_cell.length_c   1.000
_cell.angle_alpha   90.00
_cell.angle_beta   90.00
_cell.angle_gamma   90.00
#
_symmetry.space_group_name_H-M   'P 1'
#
loop_
_entity.id
_entity.type
_entity.pdbx_description
1 polymer ?
#
loop_
_entity_poly.entity_id
_entity_poly.type
_entity_poly.pdbx_seq_one_letter_code
_entity_poly.pdbx_strand_id
1 'polypeptide(L)'
;MMQPKLKSKVRCTDGEVGEVRRVIMDPLSHEISHIVVGGGTGDAPERQVPMGQVQAVTEDAVALRLGVAEYGALPVFKRDEYVTTHEVEIAHLEDRIHVTPGEVLVPFPELERSVKRRTFFANFTHAIGFLIGFPLAFPVLRYLMKPMYSPFDNEWLKIGNSGKIKQDDVGVQFKYKRKIKEAYMPEQEIDKNVWVLKATPKVLETIYQGKDMEFRDSAGKHIWTNKKDVPFVAYSGKCPHLGCGFKWRTHKTLGQVFLCPCHLSIYDAAGKVLDGPAPRPLDPLPIKVTATGDITIIDMEFKAGTKAQVRIV
;
A
#
# COMPACT_ATOMS: atom_id res chain seq x y z
N MET A 1 -5.08 28.23 -62.51
CA MET A 1 -6.46 28.32 -61.94
C MET A 1 -6.47 29.48 -60.97
N MET A 2 -7.52 30.31 -60.98
CA MET A 2 -7.60 31.48 -60.10
C MET A 2 -7.93 31.03 -58.67
N GLN A 3 -7.18 31.49 -57.67
CA GLN A 3 -7.43 31.16 -56.26
C GLN A 3 -8.55 32.05 -55.69
N PRO A 4 -9.43 31.51 -54.81
CA PRO A 4 -10.46 32.31 -54.17
C PRO A 4 -9.82 33.39 -53.29
N LYS A 5 -10.23 34.64 -53.50
CA LYS A 5 -9.77 35.77 -52.69
C LYS A 5 -10.66 35.93 -51.45
N LEU A 6 -10.09 36.48 -50.39
CA LEU A 6 -10.87 36.86 -49.22
C LEU A 6 -11.85 37.98 -49.58
N LYS A 7 -13.01 38.00 -48.91
CA LYS A 7 -14.14 38.90 -49.16
C LYS A 7 -14.83 38.73 -50.52
N SER A 8 -14.43 37.74 -51.34
CA SER A 8 -15.19 37.39 -52.53
C SER A 8 -16.58 36.86 -52.13
N LYS A 9 -17.60 37.28 -52.87
CA LYS A 9 -18.98 36.84 -52.64
C LYS A 9 -19.16 35.38 -53.02
N VAL A 10 -19.85 34.61 -52.20
CA VAL A 10 -20.08 33.19 -52.43
C VAL A 10 -21.53 32.98 -52.86
N ARG A 11 -21.72 32.36 -54.03
CA ARG A 11 -23.03 32.10 -54.63
C ARG A 11 -23.24 30.61 -54.86
N CYS A 12 -24.34 30.11 -54.34
CA CYS A 12 -24.92 28.82 -54.68
C CYS A 12 -25.68 28.90 -56.02
N THR A 13 -26.13 27.75 -56.53
CA THR A 13 -26.88 27.65 -57.79
C THR A 13 -28.24 28.39 -57.75
N ASP A 14 -28.77 28.61 -56.54
CA ASP A 14 -30.10 29.13 -56.24
C ASP A 14 -30.08 30.39 -55.33
N GLY A 15 -28.91 30.91 -54.95
CA GLY A 15 -28.82 32.13 -54.12
C GLY A 15 -27.42 32.52 -53.64
N GLU A 16 -27.27 33.75 -53.12
CA GLU A 16 -26.03 34.24 -52.47
C GLU A 16 -26.02 33.81 -50.99
N VAL A 17 -24.92 33.22 -50.51
CA VAL A 17 -24.83 32.63 -49.16
C VAL A 17 -23.90 33.36 -48.19
N GLY A 18 -23.01 34.23 -48.70
CA GLY A 18 -22.11 35.02 -47.86
C GLY A 18 -20.83 35.42 -48.59
N GLU A 19 -19.75 35.60 -47.85
CA GLU A 19 -18.42 35.95 -48.36
C GLU A 19 -17.34 35.00 -47.81
N VAL A 20 -16.24 34.86 -48.54
CA VAL A 20 -15.07 34.09 -48.09
C VAL A 20 -14.36 34.86 -46.98
N ARG A 21 -14.36 34.34 -45.75
CA ARG A 21 -13.69 34.96 -44.61
C ARG A 21 -12.30 34.41 -44.35
N ARG A 22 -12.09 33.10 -44.59
CA ARG A 22 -10.83 32.41 -44.35
C ARG A 22 -10.62 31.30 -45.37
N VAL A 23 -9.40 30.84 -45.48
CA VAL A 23 -9.01 29.74 -46.37
C VAL A 23 -8.28 28.68 -45.54
N ILE A 24 -8.67 27.43 -45.69
CA ILE A 24 -8.04 26.28 -45.02
C ILE A 24 -7.19 25.57 -46.06
N MET A 25 -5.91 25.40 -45.73
CA MET A 25 -4.95 24.72 -46.59
C MET A 25 -4.65 23.33 -46.05
N ASP A 26 -4.46 22.38 -46.96
CA ASP A 26 -3.90 21.09 -46.60
C ASP A 26 -2.36 21.19 -46.56
N PRO A 27 -1.72 20.92 -45.41
CA PRO A 27 -0.28 21.04 -45.26
C PRO A 27 0.52 20.00 -46.07
N LEU A 28 -0.11 18.92 -46.55
CA LEU A 28 0.58 17.90 -47.36
C LEU A 28 0.56 18.22 -48.85
N SER A 29 -0.59 18.64 -49.39
CA SER A 29 -0.72 19.00 -50.81
C SER A 29 -0.28 20.43 -51.12
N HIS A 30 -0.17 21.30 -50.11
CA HIS A 30 0.06 22.74 -50.27
C HIS A 30 -1.03 23.43 -51.11
N GLU A 31 -2.22 22.84 -51.17
CA GLU A 31 -3.37 23.38 -51.87
C GLU A 31 -4.48 23.77 -50.89
N ILE A 32 -5.34 24.68 -51.34
CA ILE A 32 -6.55 25.05 -50.58
C ILE A 32 -7.45 23.81 -50.55
N SER A 33 -7.74 23.31 -49.35
CA SER A 33 -8.66 22.18 -49.19
C SER A 33 -10.10 22.67 -49.03
N HIS A 34 -10.29 23.75 -48.26
CA HIS A 34 -11.60 24.32 -47.96
C HIS A 34 -11.55 25.85 -47.92
N ILE A 35 -12.69 26.49 -48.19
CA ILE A 35 -12.94 27.91 -47.90
C ILE A 35 -13.93 28.03 -46.75
N VAL A 36 -13.74 29.02 -45.88
CA VAL A 36 -14.67 29.33 -44.80
C VAL A 36 -15.56 30.49 -45.25
N VAL A 37 -16.86 30.22 -45.31
CA VAL A 37 -17.86 31.18 -45.78
C VAL A 37 -18.66 31.67 -44.58
N GLY A 38 -18.78 32.99 -44.45
CA GLY A 38 -19.55 33.65 -43.39
C GLY A 38 -20.17 34.96 -43.88
N GLY A 39 -21.00 35.60 -43.04
CA GLY A 39 -21.56 36.92 -43.36
C GLY A 39 -22.80 36.91 -44.28
N GLY A 40 -23.55 35.80 -44.34
CA GLY A 40 -24.90 35.77 -44.91
C GLY A 40 -25.91 36.57 -44.08
N THR A 41 -27.18 36.60 -44.50
CA THR A 41 -28.26 37.29 -43.77
C THR A 41 -28.41 36.76 -42.34
N GLY A 42 -28.05 37.57 -41.33
CA GLY A 42 -28.15 37.25 -39.90
C GLY A 42 -26.85 36.71 -39.28
N ASP A 43 -26.90 36.33 -38.00
CA ASP A 43 -25.77 35.77 -37.23
C ASP A 43 -25.53 34.27 -37.56
N ALA A 44 -25.53 33.94 -38.86
CA ALA A 44 -25.39 32.57 -39.31
C ALA A 44 -23.97 32.05 -39.03
N PRO A 45 -23.81 30.82 -38.51
CA PRO A 45 -22.51 30.25 -38.21
C PRO A 45 -21.67 30.11 -39.49
N GLU A 46 -20.36 30.37 -39.38
CA GLU A 46 -19.42 30.19 -40.48
C GLU A 46 -19.34 28.70 -40.85
N ARG A 47 -19.31 28.39 -42.15
CA ARG A 47 -19.30 27.02 -42.66
C ARG A 47 -18.10 26.72 -43.54
N GLN A 48 -17.66 25.48 -43.47
CA GLN A 48 -16.55 24.97 -44.26
C GLN A 48 -17.05 24.41 -45.59
N VAL A 49 -16.58 24.97 -46.70
CA VAL A 49 -16.93 24.54 -48.05
C VAL A 49 -15.70 23.88 -48.68
N PRO A 50 -15.75 22.57 -49.01
CA PRO A 50 -14.66 21.89 -49.71
C PRO A 50 -14.41 22.49 -51.09
N MET A 51 -13.15 22.59 -51.52
CA MET A 51 -12.82 23.11 -52.86
C MET A 51 -13.43 22.27 -54.00
N GLY A 52 -13.72 20.98 -53.77
CA GLY A 52 -14.43 20.14 -54.75
C GLY A 52 -15.87 20.62 -55.07
N GLN A 53 -16.45 21.45 -54.20
CA GLN A 53 -17.76 22.07 -54.39
C GLN A 53 -17.70 23.43 -55.10
N VAL A 54 -16.50 23.98 -55.31
CA VAL A 54 -16.30 25.24 -56.03
C VAL A 54 -16.32 24.95 -57.54
N GLN A 55 -17.26 25.57 -58.26
CA GLN A 55 -17.40 25.41 -59.70
C GLN A 55 -16.48 26.35 -60.48
N ALA A 56 -16.45 27.62 -60.07
CA ALA A 56 -15.68 28.66 -60.73
C ALA A 56 -15.28 29.75 -59.74
N VAL A 57 -14.11 30.34 -59.96
CA VAL A 57 -13.59 31.48 -59.21
C VAL A 57 -13.38 32.63 -60.19
N THR A 58 -14.05 33.75 -59.93
CA THR A 58 -13.90 35.02 -60.65
C THR A 58 -13.20 36.05 -59.75
N GLU A 59 -12.95 37.27 -60.24
CA GLU A 59 -12.27 38.30 -59.44
C GLU A 59 -13.00 38.66 -58.15
N ASP A 60 -14.34 38.71 -58.19
CA ASP A 60 -15.18 39.20 -57.08
C ASP A 60 -16.12 38.15 -56.49
N ALA A 61 -16.24 36.98 -57.12
CA ALA A 61 -17.19 35.95 -56.68
C ALA A 61 -16.68 34.52 -56.85
N VAL A 62 -17.11 33.65 -55.94
CA VAL A 62 -16.92 32.20 -55.92
C VAL A 62 -18.28 31.54 -56.14
N ALA A 63 -18.39 30.76 -57.23
CA ALA A 63 -19.60 30.01 -57.55
C ALA A 63 -19.48 28.57 -57.03
N LEU A 64 -20.49 28.11 -56.28
CA LEU A 64 -20.59 26.76 -55.74
C LEU A 64 -21.53 25.91 -56.60
N ARG A 65 -21.28 24.59 -56.61
CA ARG A 65 -22.10 23.59 -57.34
C ARG A 65 -23.39 23.21 -56.61
N LEU A 66 -23.51 23.59 -55.35
CA LEU A 66 -24.61 23.20 -54.45
C LEU A 66 -25.63 24.32 -54.25
N GLY A 67 -26.84 23.95 -53.82
CA GLY A 67 -27.90 24.88 -53.44
C GLY A 67 -27.75 25.43 -52.01
N VAL A 68 -28.50 26.48 -51.67
CA VAL A 68 -28.47 27.15 -50.35
C VAL A 68 -28.82 26.17 -49.21
N ALA A 69 -29.76 25.25 -49.44
CA ALA A 69 -30.14 24.24 -48.45
C ALA A 69 -28.99 23.25 -48.14
N GLU A 70 -28.26 22.82 -49.17
CA GLU A 70 -27.11 21.94 -49.03
C GLU A 70 -25.93 22.65 -48.37
N TYR A 71 -25.75 23.95 -48.64
CA TYR A 71 -24.79 24.80 -47.93
C TYR A 71 -25.08 24.81 -46.42
N GLY A 72 -26.36 24.93 -46.05
CA GLY A 72 -26.81 24.89 -44.66
C GLY A 72 -26.52 23.57 -43.93
N ALA A 73 -26.27 22.48 -44.66
CA ALA A 73 -25.91 21.17 -44.09
C ALA A 73 -24.38 20.99 -43.94
N LEU A 74 -23.55 21.88 -44.49
CA LEU A 74 -22.10 21.76 -44.41
C LEU A 74 -21.57 21.95 -42.97
N PRO A 75 -20.44 21.32 -42.62
CA PRO A 75 -19.85 21.42 -41.29
C PRO A 75 -19.61 22.87 -40.85
N VAL A 76 -19.97 23.16 -39.60
CA VAL A 76 -19.68 24.44 -38.96
C VAL A 76 -18.17 24.56 -38.76
N PHE A 77 -17.62 25.74 -39.03
CA PHE A 77 -16.22 26.05 -38.78
C PHE A 77 -15.96 26.21 -37.28
N LYS A 78 -15.02 25.43 -36.75
CA LYS A 78 -14.60 25.45 -35.33
C LYS A 78 -13.16 25.95 -35.25
N ARG A 79 -12.96 27.17 -34.75
CA ARG A 79 -11.66 27.85 -34.78
C ARG A 79 -10.58 27.14 -33.96
N ASP A 80 -10.95 26.37 -32.95
CA ASP A 80 -10.06 25.62 -32.05
C ASP A 80 -9.43 24.37 -32.69
N GLU A 81 -9.92 23.94 -33.86
CA GLU A 81 -9.38 22.80 -34.61
C GLU A 81 -8.27 23.22 -35.61
N TYR A 82 -8.02 24.53 -35.75
CA TYR A 82 -7.07 25.08 -36.73
C TYR A 82 -6.10 26.06 -36.08
N VAL A 83 -4.93 26.21 -36.68
CA VAL A 83 -3.87 27.17 -36.32
C VAL A 83 -3.57 28.05 -37.52
N THR A 84 -3.13 29.28 -37.27
CA THR A 84 -2.68 30.14 -38.37
C THR A 84 -1.32 29.70 -38.87
N THR A 85 -1.01 30.00 -40.13
CA THR A 85 0.35 29.78 -40.68
C THR A 85 1.43 30.55 -39.93
N HIS A 86 1.07 31.59 -39.17
CA HIS A 86 1.99 32.38 -38.35
C HIS A 86 2.29 31.72 -36.99
N GLU A 87 1.39 30.86 -36.50
CA GLU A 87 1.54 30.16 -35.21
C GLU A 87 2.34 28.85 -35.36
N VAL A 88 2.40 28.29 -36.57
CA VAL A 88 3.17 27.09 -36.89
C VAL A 88 4.05 27.39 -38.10
N GLU A 89 5.34 27.62 -37.87
CA GLU A 89 6.35 27.81 -38.92
C GLU A 89 6.54 26.49 -39.70
N ILE A 90 5.69 26.25 -40.69
CA ILE A 90 5.88 25.17 -41.66
C ILE A 90 6.74 25.72 -42.80
N ALA A 91 8.00 25.30 -42.87
CA ALA A 91 8.95 25.75 -43.88
C ALA A 91 8.38 25.60 -45.31
N HIS A 92 8.52 26.65 -46.13
CA HIS A 92 8.13 26.69 -47.56
C HIS A 92 6.63 26.65 -47.90
N LEU A 93 5.75 26.76 -46.90
CA LEU A 93 4.30 26.78 -47.12
C LEU A 93 3.81 28.12 -47.72
N GLU A 94 4.51 29.21 -47.40
CA GLU A 94 4.20 30.58 -47.85
C GLU A 94 4.59 30.84 -49.32
N ASP A 95 5.53 30.06 -49.86
CA ASP A 95 6.14 30.27 -51.19
C ASP A 95 5.16 30.05 -52.37
N ARG A 96 3.97 29.48 -52.11
CA ARG A 96 2.94 29.19 -53.13
C ARG A 96 1.63 29.98 -52.96
N ILE A 97 1.59 30.97 -52.06
CA ILE A 97 0.35 31.65 -51.68
C ILE A 97 0.36 33.10 -52.18
N HIS A 98 -0.60 33.45 -53.05
CA HIS A 98 -0.86 34.82 -53.50
C HIS A 98 -2.22 35.30 -52.98
N VAL A 99 -2.44 35.23 -51.67
CA VAL A 99 -3.64 35.77 -51.01
C VAL A 99 -3.23 37.00 -50.19
N THR A 100 -3.81 38.16 -50.53
CA THR A 100 -3.65 39.43 -49.80
C THR A 100 -4.23 39.32 -48.38
N PRO A 101 -3.74 40.11 -47.40
CA PRO A 101 -3.59 39.67 -46.01
C PRO A 101 -4.92 39.32 -45.33
N GLY A 102 -5.07 38.04 -45.00
CA GLY A 102 -6.03 37.53 -44.03
C GLY A 102 -5.72 36.09 -43.64
N GLU A 103 -6.42 35.59 -42.61
CA GLU A 103 -6.03 34.39 -41.85
C GLU A 103 -6.08 33.10 -42.72
N VAL A 104 -4.90 32.60 -43.11
CA VAL A 104 -4.74 31.24 -43.66
C VAL A 104 -4.63 30.25 -42.50
N LEU A 105 -5.44 29.20 -42.54
CA LEU A 105 -5.56 28.22 -41.48
C LEU A 105 -5.03 26.85 -41.93
N VAL A 106 -4.36 26.16 -41.01
CA VAL A 106 -3.87 24.78 -41.16
C VAL A 106 -4.50 23.92 -40.06
N PRO A 107 -4.96 22.69 -40.34
CA PRO A 107 -5.49 21.79 -39.31
C PRO A 107 -4.44 21.48 -38.26
N PHE A 108 -4.86 21.43 -36.98
CA PHE A 108 -3.96 21.13 -35.86
C PHE A 108 -3.44 19.67 -35.95
N PRO A 109 -2.11 19.41 -35.85
CA PRO A 109 -1.57 18.06 -35.93
C PRO A 109 -2.12 17.13 -34.83
N GLU A 110 -2.70 15.98 -35.21
CA GLU A 110 -3.32 15.04 -34.26
C GLU A 110 -2.35 14.48 -33.20
N LEU A 111 -1.05 14.41 -33.52
CA LEU A 111 0.00 13.89 -32.63
C LEU A 111 0.22 14.74 -31.36
N GLU A 112 -0.10 16.03 -31.39
CA GLU A 112 0.01 16.91 -30.21
C GLU A 112 -1.27 16.93 -29.35
N ARG A 113 -2.31 16.22 -29.78
CA ARG A 113 -3.65 16.28 -29.17
C ARG A 113 -3.76 15.47 -27.87
N SER A 114 -2.87 14.50 -27.63
CA SER A 114 -3.12 13.44 -26.63
C SER A 114 -2.44 13.62 -25.27
N VAL A 115 -1.39 14.44 -25.12
CA VAL A 115 -0.75 14.67 -23.81
C VAL A 115 -0.36 16.13 -23.62
N LYS A 116 -1.06 16.82 -22.72
CA LYS A 116 -0.68 18.16 -22.30
C LYS A 116 0.73 18.13 -21.69
N ARG A 117 1.62 19.00 -22.15
CA ARG A 117 3.00 19.16 -21.65
C ARG A 117 3.09 19.16 -20.12
N ARG A 118 2.18 19.88 -19.44
CA ARG A 118 2.12 19.94 -17.98
C ARG A 118 1.89 18.57 -17.33
N THR A 119 1.02 17.75 -17.91
CA THR A 119 0.72 16.40 -17.42
C THR A 119 1.91 15.47 -17.61
N PHE A 120 2.60 15.57 -18.75
CA PHE A 120 3.82 14.81 -19.00
C PHE A 120 4.89 15.11 -17.95
N PHE A 121 5.22 16.39 -17.74
CA PHE A 121 6.25 16.78 -16.76
C PHE A 121 5.85 16.44 -15.33
N ALA A 122 4.58 16.61 -14.95
CA ALA A 122 4.11 16.20 -13.61
C ALA A 122 4.31 14.69 -13.37
N ASN A 123 3.88 13.85 -14.33
CA ASN A 123 4.04 12.40 -14.23
C ASN A 123 5.51 11.99 -14.18
N PHE A 124 6.36 12.64 -14.97
CA PHE A 124 7.81 12.40 -14.96
C PHE A 124 8.45 12.77 -13.61
N THR A 125 8.08 13.91 -13.04
CA THR A 125 8.53 14.32 -11.70
C THR A 125 8.07 13.33 -10.63
N HIS A 126 6.82 12.84 -10.70
CA HIS A 126 6.34 11.81 -9.77
C HIS A 126 7.12 10.50 -9.92
N ALA A 127 7.44 10.07 -11.15
CA ALA A 127 8.21 8.85 -11.39
C ALA A 127 9.62 8.95 -10.81
N ILE A 128 10.33 10.04 -11.09
CA ILE A 128 11.67 10.29 -10.50
C ILE A 128 11.59 10.40 -8.98
N GLY A 129 10.61 11.15 -8.47
CA GLY A 129 10.39 11.33 -7.04
C GLY A 129 10.16 10.00 -6.32
N PHE A 130 9.42 9.07 -6.93
CA PHE A 130 9.23 7.73 -6.40
C PHE A 130 10.54 6.92 -6.42
N LEU A 131 11.31 6.96 -7.51
CA LEU A 131 12.58 6.25 -7.63
C LEU A 131 13.64 6.72 -6.61
N ILE A 132 13.62 8.00 -6.23
CA ILE A 132 14.52 8.54 -5.21
C ILE A 132 13.96 8.31 -3.81
N GLY A 133 12.67 8.58 -3.60
CA GLY A 133 12.02 8.50 -2.30
C GLY A 133 11.89 7.07 -1.78
N PHE A 134 11.63 6.10 -2.64
CA PHE A 134 11.41 4.72 -2.23
C PHE A 134 12.65 4.07 -1.60
N PRO A 135 13.86 4.11 -2.20
CA PRO A 135 15.07 3.57 -1.56
C PRO A 135 15.46 4.25 -0.25
N LEU A 136 15.08 5.51 -0.05
CA LEU A 136 15.33 6.24 1.21
C LEU A 136 14.32 5.84 2.29
N ALA A 137 13.04 5.69 1.93
CA ALA A 137 11.99 5.30 2.86
C ALA A 137 12.02 3.79 3.18
N PHE A 138 12.47 2.95 2.24
CA PHE A 138 12.41 1.50 2.35
C PHE A 138 13.18 0.93 3.54
N PRO A 139 14.43 1.35 3.85
CA PRO A 139 15.14 0.87 5.03
C PRO A 139 14.41 1.18 6.33
N VAL A 140 13.83 2.38 6.46
CA VAL A 140 13.07 2.79 7.64
C VAL A 140 11.80 1.97 7.77
N LEU A 141 11.03 1.83 6.68
CA LEU A 141 9.81 1.03 6.67
C LEU A 141 10.10 -0.44 6.97
N ARG A 142 11.09 -1.03 6.31
CA ARG A 142 11.56 -2.40 6.58
C ARG A 142 11.97 -2.55 8.04
N TYR A 143 12.71 -1.58 8.58
CA TYR A 143 13.15 -1.64 9.96
C TYR A 143 11.99 -1.59 10.96
N LEU A 144 10.99 -0.72 10.75
CA LEU A 144 9.77 -0.65 11.56
C LEU A 144 8.91 -1.91 11.45
N MET A 145 8.88 -2.53 10.26
CA MET A 145 8.14 -3.76 10.01
C MET A 145 8.87 -5.01 10.54
N LYS A 146 10.17 -4.93 10.87
CA LYS A 146 11.00 -6.06 11.32
C LYS A 146 10.39 -6.91 12.43
N PRO A 147 9.77 -6.36 13.49
CA PRO A 147 9.16 -7.16 14.55
C PRO A 147 8.01 -8.07 14.08
N MET A 148 7.34 -7.75 12.96
CA MET A 148 6.23 -8.58 12.45
C MET A 148 6.68 -9.86 11.75
N TYR A 149 7.90 -9.91 11.24
CA TYR A 149 8.38 -11.06 10.46
C TYR A 149 9.68 -11.66 10.99
N SER A 150 10.25 -11.10 12.06
CA SER A 150 11.39 -11.75 12.72
C SER A 150 10.90 -12.98 13.49
N PRO A 151 11.57 -14.14 13.37
CA PRO A 151 11.22 -15.30 14.17
C PRO A 151 11.47 -14.99 15.65
N PHE A 152 10.69 -15.64 16.52
CA PHE A 152 10.94 -15.57 17.96
C PHE A 152 12.31 -16.14 18.32
N ASP A 153 12.95 -15.54 19.32
CA ASP A 153 14.19 -16.06 19.86
C ASP A 153 13.92 -17.34 20.67
N ASN A 154 14.60 -18.42 20.29
CA ASN A 154 14.47 -19.74 20.90
C ASN A 154 15.77 -20.18 21.59
N GLU A 155 16.65 -19.23 21.94
CA GLU A 155 17.90 -19.50 22.64
C GLU A 155 17.65 -20.09 24.04
N TRP A 156 18.45 -21.09 24.40
CA TRP A 156 18.41 -21.72 25.72
C TRP A 156 19.18 -20.89 26.74
N LEU A 157 18.50 -20.49 27.81
CA LEU A 157 19.07 -19.68 28.88
C LEU A 157 19.24 -20.54 30.13
N LYS A 158 20.46 -20.56 30.68
CA LYS A 158 20.73 -21.18 31.98
C LYS A 158 20.24 -20.26 33.10
N ILE A 159 19.28 -20.74 33.89
CA ILE A 159 18.62 -19.97 34.95
C ILE A 159 19.08 -20.36 36.36
N GLY A 160 19.68 -21.55 36.52
CA GLY A 160 20.15 -22.02 37.82
C GLY A 160 20.38 -23.51 37.87
N ASN A 161 20.32 -24.08 39.08
CA ASN A 161 20.54 -25.49 39.34
C ASN A 161 19.40 -26.06 40.20
N SER A 162 19.01 -27.31 39.91
CA SER A 162 17.91 -28.03 40.54
C SER A 162 18.14 -28.35 42.02
N GLY A 163 19.39 -28.33 42.50
CA GLY A 163 19.71 -28.49 43.93
C GLY A 163 19.11 -27.40 44.84
N LYS A 164 18.63 -26.28 44.28
CA LYS A 164 17.85 -25.28 45.03
C LYS A 164 16.43 -25.75 45.37
N ILE A 165 15.90 -26.74 44.64
CA ILE A 165 14.57 -27.29 44.84
C ILE A 165 14.67 -28.47 45.80
N LYS A 166 14.29 -28.23 47.07
CA LYS A 166 14.43 -29.21 48.16
C LYS A 166 13.19 -30.05 48.43
N GLN A 167 12.02 -29.56 48.02
CA GLN A 167 10.73 -30.17 48.30
C GLN A 167 9.97 -30.36 46.99
N ASP A 168 9.25 -31.47 46.90
CA ASP A 168 8.38 -31.75 45.76
C ASP A 168 7.10 -30.89 45.85
N ASP A 169 6.54 -30.57 44.69
CA ASP A 169 5.33 -29.73 44.52
C ASP A 169 5.42 -28.32 45.11
N VAL A 170 6.64 -27.82 45.37
CA VAL A 170 6.90 -26.44 45.82
C VAL A 170 7.53 -25.61 44.71
N GLY A 171 6.88 -24.50 44.36
CA GLY A 171 7.40 -23.54 43.40
C GLY A 171 8.62 -22.77 43.92
N VAL A 172 9.75 -22.88 43.22
CA VAL A 172 10.97 -22.10 43.50
C VAL A 172 11.18 -21.07 42.39
N GLN A 173 11.41 -19.81 42.78
CA GLN A 173 11.64 -18.73 41.83
C GLN A 173 13.12 -18.67 41.43
N PHE A 174 13.37 -18.67 40.12
CA PHE A 174 14.66 -18.35 39.54
C PHE A 174 14.55 -16.99 38.86
N LYS A 175 15.54 -16.13 39.11
CA LYS A 175 15.67 -14.83 38.46
C LYS A 175 16.81 -14.90 37.45
N TYR A 176 16.60 -14.34 36.27
CA TYR A 176 17.60 -14.29 35.21
C TYR A 176 17.48 -12.96 34.47
N LYS A 177 18.58 -12.55 33.85
CA LYS A 177 18.63 -11.35 33.03
C LYS A 177 18.49 -11.71 31.57
N ARG A 178 17.71 -10.92 30.83
CA ARG A 178 17.60 -11.05 29.37
C ARG A 178 18.01 -9.74 28.74
N LYS A 179 18.91 -9.83 27.76
CA LYS A 179 19.29 -8.69 26.93
C LYS A 179 18.25 -8.54 25.84
N ILE A 180 17.49 -7.45 25.90
CA ILE A 180 16.57 -7.09 24.82
C ILE A 180 17.22 -5.99 24.01
N LYS A 181 17.42 -6.26 22.72
CA LYS A 181 17.87 -5.29 21.74
C LYS A 181 16.66 -4.77 20.98
N GLU A 182 16.05 -3.73 21.52
CA GLU A 182 15.03 -2.99 20.78
C GLU A 182 15.68 -2.06 19.76
N ALA A 183 14.90 -1.66 18.77
CA ALA A 183 15.34 -0.90 17.63
C ALA A 183 16.11 0.39 18.02
N TYR A 184 15.45 1.27 18.78
CA TYR A 184 15.92 2.62 19.05
C TYR A 184 16.40 2.82 20.49
N MET A 185 16.35 1.76 21.31
CA MET A 185 16.84 1.79 22.68
C MET A 185 18.19 1.08 22.78
N PRO A 186 19.11 1.56 23.64
CA PRO A 186 20.33 0.82 23.95
C PRO A 186 19.97 -0.58 24.47
N GLU A 187 20.88 -1.54 24.33
CA GLU A 187 20.66 -2.88 24.86
C GLU A 187 20.35 -2.81 26.36
N GLN A 188 19.12 -3.19 26.73
CA GLN A 188 18.68 -3.18 28.12
C GLN A 188 18.72 -4.61 28.67
N GLU A 189 19.23 -4.73 29.89
CA GLU A 189 19.09 -5.95 30.68
C GLU A 189 17.80 -5.87 31.48
N ILE A 190 16.83 -6.73 31.17
CA ILE A 190 15.58 -6.83 31.91
C ILE A 190 15.67 -8.02 32.86
N ASP A 191 15.39 -7.76 34.13
CA ASP A 191 15.25 -8.80 35.15
C ASP A 191 13.93 -9.54 34.95
N LYS A 192 14.03 -10.82 34.64
CA LYS A 192 12.89 -11.73 34.50
C LYS A 192 12.93 -12.82 35.56
N ASN A 193 11.79 -13.49 35.72
CA ASN A 193 11.65 -14.60 36.64
C ASN A 193 10.86 -15.75 36.01
N VAL A 194 11.17 -16.94 36.49
CA VAL A 194 10.53 -18.20 36.14
C VAL A 194 10.32 -18.99 37.42
N TRP A 195 9.21 -19.70 37.50
CA TRP A 195 8.93 -20.62 38.60
C TRP A 195 9.23 -22.03 38.15
N VAL A 196 10.07 -22.74 38.89
CA VAL A 196 10.37 -24.15 38.62
C VAL A 196 9.96 -24.98 39.83
N LEU A 197 9.30 -26.09 39.59
CA LEU A 197 8.96 -27.07 40.62
C LEU A 197 9.47 -28.45 40.23
N LYS A 198 9.78 -29.26 41.25
CA LYS A 198 9.93 -30.69 41.11
C LYS A 198 8.57 -31.33 41.39
N ALA A 199 7.88 -31.79 40.36
CA ALA A 199 6.50 -32.24 40.44
C ALA A 199 6.41 -33.73 40.78
N THR A 200 5.48 -34.10 41.65
CA THR A 200 5.12 -35.50 41.90
C THR A 200 4.39 -36.10 40.69
N PRO A 201 4.35 -37.44 40.53
CA PRO A 201 3.65 -38.08 39.42
C PRO A 201 2.18 -37.64 39.28
N LYS A 202 1.50 -37.34 40.39
CA LYS A 202 0.12 -36.84 40.39
C LYS A 202 0.00 -35.44 39.76
N VAL A 203 0.94 -34.55 40.07
CA VAL A 203 0.98 -33.20 39.49
C VAL A 203 1.38 -33.26 38.02
N LEU A 204 2.36 -34.10 37.66
CA LEU A 204 2.75 -34.33 36.27
C LEU A 204 1.56 -34.83 35.43
N GLU A 205 0.77 -35.79 35.93
CA GLU A 205 -0.41 -36.27 35.23
C GLU A 205 -1.45 -35.15 34.99
N THR A 206 -1.59 -34.22 35.93
CA THR A 206 -2.49 -33.06 35.78
C THR A 206 -2.00 -32.10 34.69
N ILE A 207 -0.69 -31.91 34.58
CA ILE A 207 -0.06 -30.99 33.63
C ILE A 207 -0.02 -31.58 32.21
N TYR A 208 0.38 -32.84 32.10
CA TYR A 208 0.68 -33.51 30.83
C TYR A 208 -0.50 -34.34 30.30
N GLN A 209 -1.45 -34.73 31.16
CA GLN A 209 -2.62 -35.54 30.79
C GLN A 209 -2.22 -36.81 30.03
N GLY A 210 -1.17 -37.48 30.51
CA GLY A 210 -0.58 -38.67 29.89
C GLY A 210 0.22 -38.45 28.60
N LYS A 211 0.32 -37.21 28.08
CA LYS A 211 1.00 -36.88 26.81
C LYS A 211 2.16 -35.92 27.02
N ASP A 212 3.18 -36.06 26.19
CA ASP A 212 4.27 -35.08 26.14
C ASP A 212 3.75 -33.71 25.68
N MET A 213 4.37 -32.64 26.17
CA MET A 213 3.99 -31.27 25.83
C MET A 213 4.92 -30.71 24.76
N GLU A 214 4.39 -30.53 23.55
CA GLU A 214 5.12 -29.97 22.42
C GLU A 214 5.00 -28.45 22.34
N PHE A 215 6.13 -27.79 22.11
CA PHE A 215 6.24 -26.38 21.83
C PHE A 215 6.56 -26.18 20.35
N ARG A 216 5.75 -25.37 19.67
CA ARG A 216 5.89 -25.04 18.26
C ARG A 216 5.91 -23.52 18.08
N ASP A 217 6.54 -23.04 17.01
CA ASP A 217 6.49 -21.64 16.64
C ASP A 217 5.18 -21.27 15.90
N SER A 218 5.03 -20.00 15.52
CA SER A 218 3.87 -19.53 14.76
C SER A 218 3.75 -20.14 13.35
N ALA A 219 4.84 -20.68 12.81
CA ALA A 219 4.86 -21.40 11.53
C ALA A 219 4.63 -22.91 11.69
N GLY A 220 4.41 -23.39 12.91
CA GLY A 220 4.21 -24.81 13.22
C GLY A 220 5.50 -25.62 13.31
N LYS A 221 6.68 -25.00 13.21
CA LYS A 221 7.97 -25.67 13.38
C LYS A 221 8.15 -26.11 14.83
N HIS A 222 8.59 -27.35 15.00
CA HIS A 222 8.90 -27.92 16.30
C HIS A 222 10.08 -27.18 16.96
N ILE A 223 9.90 -26.72 18.21
CA ILE A 223 10.93 -26.08 19.04
C ILE A 223 11.48 -27.08 20.05
N TRP A 224 10.59 -27.66 20.86
CA TRP A 224 10.97 -28.57 21.94
C TRP A 224 9.77 -29.41 22.41
N THR A 225 10.04 -30.52 23.09
CA THR A 225 9.03 -31.32 23.78
C THR A 225 9.44 -31.52 25.24
N ASN A 226 8.63 -31.02 26.17
CA ASN A 226 8.77 -31.41 27.57
C ASN A 226 8.20 -32.83 27.74
N LYS A 227 9.04 -33.72 28.28
CA LYS A 227 8.68 -35.12 28.51
C LYS A 227 7.93 -35.27 29.81
N LYS A 228 6.81 -36.00 29.78
CA LYS A 228 5.95 -36.23 30.97
C LYS A 228 6.67 -36.96 32.12
N ASP A 229 7.67 -37.77 31.79
CA ASP A 229 8.43 -38.58 32.76
C ASP A 229 9.56 -37.76 33.45
N VAL A 230 9.82 -36.53 32.99
CA VAL A 230 10.80 -35.64 33.62
C VAL A 230 10.11 -34.86 34.75
N PRO A 231 10.56 -34.98 36.01
CA PRO A 231 9.84 -34.45 37.16
C PRO A 231 10.02 -32.94 37.35
N PHE A 232 10.42 -32.20 36.33
CA PHE A 232 10.65 -30.75 36.43
C PHE A 232 9.74 -30.01 35.46
N VAL A 233 9.04 -29.02 36.00
CA VAL A 233 8.14 -28.14 35.23
C VAL A 233 8.52 -26.69 35.51
N ALA A 234 8.61 -25.88 34.45
CA ALA A 234 8.84 -24.45 34.53
C ALA A 234 7.58 -23.71 34.10
N TYR A 235 7.17 -22.69 34.85
CA TYR A 235 6.11 -21.74 34.49
C TYR A 235 6.67 -20.33 34.30
N SER A 236 6.13 -19.62 33.32
CA SER A 236 6.36 -18.17 33.16
C SER A 236 6.05 -17.43 34.45
N GLY A 237 6.87 -16.43 34.79
CA GLY A 237 6.63 -15.56 35.95
C GLY A 237 5.43 -14.62 35.79
N LYS A 238 4.75 -14.61 34.63
CA LYS A 238 3.62 -13.72 34.31
C LYS A 238 2.28 -14.42 34.48
N CYS A 239 1.37 -13.77 35.20
CA CYS A 239 0.00 -14.22 35.37
C CYS A 239 -0.80 -14.10 34.05
N PRO A 240 -1.50 -15.17 33.59
CA PRO A 240 -2.32 -15.15 32.37
C PRO A 240 -3.45 -14.11 32.35
N HIS A 241 -3.81 -13.51 33.49
CA HIS A 241 -4.84 -12.48 33.55
C HIS A 241 -4.38 -11.17 32.87
N LEU A 242 -3.40 -10.48 33.45
CA LEU A 242 -2.90 -9.18 32.94
C LEU A 242 -1.36 -9.07 32.96
N GLY A 243 -0.65 -10.19 33.10
CA GLY A 243 0.82 -10.22 33.02
C GLY A 243 1.56 -9.87 34.33
N CYS A 244 0.86 -9.62 35.43
CA CYS A 244 1.48 -9.39 36.74
C CYS A 244 2.35 -10.56 37.21
N GLY A 245 3.40 -10.26 37.97
CA GLY A 245 4.13 -11.28 38.73
C GLY A 245 3.26 -11.93 39.82
N PHE A 246 3.46 -13.22 40.07
CA PHE A 246 2.80 -13.95 41.16
C PHE A 246 3.83 -14.64 42.07
N LYS A 247 3.40 -15.07 43.26
CA LYS A 247 4.27 -15.69 44.27
C LYS A 247 3.72 -17.02 44.77
N TRP A 248 4.60 -17.94 45.11
CA TRP A 248 4.26 -19.14 45.87
C TRP A 248 3.98 -18.79 47.34
N ARG A 249 2.81 -19.17 47.86
CA ARG A 249 2.33 -18.82 49.21
C ARG A 249 1.48 -19.94 49.81
N THR A 250 1.45 -20.01 51.13
CA THR A 250 0.47 -20.80 51.88
C THR A 250 -0.85 -20.04 51.98
N HIS A 251 -1.88 -20.49 51.28
CA HIS A 251 -3.26 -20.06 51.44
C HIS A 251 -3.91 -20.73 52.65
N LYS A 252 -4.78 -20.00 53.38
CA LYS A 252 -5.38 -20.47 54.64
C LYS A 252 -6.21 -21.75 54.48
N THR A 253 -6.93 -21.89 53.37
CA THR A 253 -7.85 -23.02 53.12
C THR A 253 -7.38 -23.96 52.01
N LEU A 254 -6.54 -23.49 51.09
CA LEU A 254 -6.14 -24.24 49.88
C LEU A 254 -4.73 -24.83 49.99
N GLY A 255 -4.00 -24.54 51.08
CA GLY A 255 -2.63 -24.98 51.25
C GLY A 255 -1.65 -24.18 50.37
N GLN A 256 -0.60 -24.83 49.87
CA GLN A 256 0.42 -24.18 49.03
C GLN A 256 -0.11 -23.89 47.62
N VAL A 257 -0.06 -22.63 47.19
CA VAL A 257 -0.60 -22.17 45.91
C VAL A 257 0.28 -21.09 45.28
N PHE A 258 0.16 -20.91 43.97
CA PHE A 258 0.57 -19.67 43.32
C PHE A 258 -0.53 -18.62 43.50
N LEU A 259 -0.17 -17.47 44.05
CA LEU A 259 -1.09 -16.35 44.30
C LEU A 259 -0.61 -15.11 43.53
N CYS A 260 -1.46 -14.60 42.65
CA CYS A 260 -1.26 -13.31 41.99
C CYS A 260 -1.93 -12.19 42.81
N PRO A 261 -1.18 -11.22 43.36
CA PRO A 261 -1.74 -10.20 44.23
C PRO A 261 -2.55 -9.11 43.49
N CYS A 262 -2.46 -9.00 42.16
CA CYS A 262 -3.11 -7.92 41.42
C CYS A 262 -4.64 -8.02 41.42
N HIS A 263 -5.17 -9.22 41.14
CA HIS A 263 -6.62 -9.47 41.08
C HIS A 263 -6.98 -10.83 41.71
N LEU A 264 -6.11 -11.33 42.60
CA LEU A 264 -6.32 -12.53 43.40
C LEU A 264 -6.57 -13.82 42.61
N SER A 265 -5.95 -13.97 41.43
CA SER A 265 -5.92 -15.27 40.75
C SER A 265 -5.08 -16.27 41.54
N ILE A 266 -5.66 -17.41 41.85
CA ILE A 266 -5.07 -18.50 42.62
C ILE A 266 -4.88 -19.71 41.71
N TYR A 267 -3.71 -20.33 41.77
CA TYR A 267 -3.40 -21.55 41.02
C TYR A 267 -2.81 -22.62 41.92
N ASP A 268 -3.09 -23.88 41.61
CA ASP A 268 -2.44 -25.01 42.27
C ASP A 268 -0.99 -25.23 41.80
N ALA A 269 -0.31 -26.26 42.31
CA ALA A 269 1.04 -26.63 41.89
C ALA A 269 1.14 -27.02 40.40
N ALA A 270 0.04 -27.52 39.82
CA ALA A 270 -0.08 -27.82 38.39
C ALA A 270 -0.38 -26.58 37.53
N GLY A 271 -0.46 -25.40 38.16
CA GLY A 271 -0.78 -24.14 37.47
C GLY A 271 -2.24 -24.02 37.06
N LYS A 272 -3.12 -24.94 37.46
CA LYS A 272 -4.56 -24.88 37.19
C LYS A 272 -5.19 -23.76 38.00
N VAL A 273 -6.07 -22.98 37.37
CA VAL A 273 -6.84 -21.93 38.05
C VAL A 273 -7.76 -22.56 39.08
N LEU A 274 -7.60 -22.17 40.35
CA LEU A 274 -8.49 -22.52 41.45
C LEU A 274 -9.54 -21.43 41.67
N ASP A 275 -9.14 -20.16 41.56
CA ASP A 275 -10.02 -19.01 41.77
C ASP A 275 -9.48 -17.75 41.06
N GLY A 276 -10.34 -16.74 40.92
CA GLY A 276 -10.03 -15.42 40.37
C GLY A 276 -10.21 -15.31 38.84
N PRO A 277 -9.88 -14.13 38.26
CA PRO A 277 -10.28 -13.78 36.90
C PRO A 277 -9.37 -14.32 35.79
N ALA A 278 -8.41 -15.19 36.11
CA ALA A 278 -7.47 -15.70 35.12
C ALA A 278 -8.18 -16.56 34.08
N PRO A 279 -8.03 -16.27 32.77
CA PRO A 279 -8.80 -16.96 31.74
C PRO A 279 -8.31 -18.39 31.43
N ARG A 280 -7.12 -18.77 31.92
CA ARG A 280 -6.45 -20.05 31.63
C ARG A 280 -5.38 -20.38 32.68
N PRO A 281 -4.89 -21.64 32.74
CA PRO A 281 -3.78 -22.06 33.59
C PRO A 281 -2.47 -21.29 33.33
N LEU A 282 -1.52 -21.40 34.27
CA LEU A 282 -0.17 -20.85 34.15
C LEU A 282 0.54 -21.38 32.89
N ASP A 283 1.41 -20.56 32.32
CA ASP A 283 2.13 -20.86 31.09
C ASP A 283 3.35 -21.75 31.32
N PRO A 284 3.32 -23.04 30.94
CA PRO A 284 4.52 -23.88 30.99
C PRO A 284 5.55 -23.40 29.95
N LEU A 285 6.83 -23.54 30.27
CA LEU A 285 7.95 -23.19 29.41
C LEU A 285 8.75 -24.43 29.00
N PRO A 286 9.43 -24.43 27.85
CA PRO A 286 10.44 -25.43 27.53
C PRO A 286 11.51 -25.45 28.61
N ILE A 287 11.77 -26.64 29.16
CA ILE A 287 12.76 -26.84 30.21
C ILE A 287 13.66 -28.03 29.86
N LYS A 288 14.94 -27.88 30.18
CA LYS A 288 15.94 -28.95 30.21
C LYS A 288 16.63 -28.93 31.56
N VAL A 289 16.83 -30.11 32.11
CA VAL A 289 17.64 -30.30 33.32
C VAL A 289 18.74 -31.28 32.96
N THR A 290 20.00 -30.86 33.12
CA THR A 290 21.16 -31.72 32.83
C THR A 290 21.39 -32.71 33.98
N ALA A 291 22.23 -33.73 33.75
CA ALA A 291 22.64 -34.67 34.79
C ALA A 291 23.36 -33.99 35.98
N THR A 292 24.04 -32.87 35.73
CA THR A 292 24.67 -32.03 36.78
C THR A 292 23.66 -31.16 37.54
N GLY A 293 22.38 -31.21 37.16
CA GLY A 293 21.29 -30.44 37.76
C GLY A 293 21.14 -29.03 37.19
N ASP A 294 21.89 -28.64 36.15
CA ASP A 294 21.70 -27.31 35.56
C ASP A 294 20.35 -27.21 34.85
N ILE A 295 19.61 -26.16 35.16
CA ILE A 295 18.31 -25.88 34.57
C ILE A 295 18.49 -24.83 33.48
N THR A 296 18.07 -25.18 32.27
CA THR A 296 17.95 -24.25 31.15
C THR A 296 16.50 -24.19 30.65
N ILE A 297 16.08 -23.03 30.19
CA ILE A 297 14.75 -22.80 29.63
C ILE A 297 14.84 -22.06 28.29
N ILE A 298 13.78 -22.13 27.50
CA ILE A 298 13.52 -21.12 26.46
C ILE A 298 12.54 -20.11 27.05
N ASP A 299 12.93 -18.85 27.05
CA ASP A 299 12.08 -17.76 27.52
C ASP A 299 10.97 -17.48 26.52
N MET A 300 9.76 -17.94 26.83
CA MET A 300 8.56 -17.66 26.04
C MET A 300 7.62 -16.76 26.84
N GLU A 301 7.05 -15.76 26.17
CA GLU A 301 5.95 -14.99 26.72
C GLU A 301 4.67 -15.21 25.94
N PHE A 302 3.55 -15.21 26.66
CA PHE A 302 2.24 -15.43 26.08
C PHE A 302 1.33 -14.25 26.36
N LYS A 303 0.42 -13.99 25.43
CA LYS A 303 -0.59 -12.93 25.54
C LYS A 303 -1.44 -13.17 26.79
N ALA A 304 -1.52 -12.13 27.62
CA ALA A 304 -2.40 -12.11 28.79
C ALA A 304 -3.84 -11.73 28.39
N GLY A 305 -4.80 -12.10 29.22
CA GLY A 305 -6.22 -11.76 29.06
C GLY A 305 -6.98 -12.62 28.05
N THR A 306 -6.32 -13.62 27.43
CA THR A 306 -6.93 -14.52 26.46
C THR A 306 -6.99 -15.95 26.98
N LYS A 307 -8.04 -16.69 26.64
CA LYS A 307 -8.14 -18.14 26.92
C LYS A 307 -7.14 -18.97 26.10
N ALA A 308 -6.82 -18.50 24.89
CA ALA A 308 -5.81 -19.11 24.05
C ALA A 308 -4.40 -18.73 24.53
N GLN A 309 -3.49 -19.70 24.51
CA GLN A 309 -2.07 -19.49 24.73
C GLN A 309 -1.43 -19.04 23.41
N VAL A 310 -1.23 -17.74 23.24
CA VAL A 310 -0.65 -17.14 22.03
C VAL A 310 0.71 -16.55 22.38
N ARG A 311 1.79 -17.09 21.81
CA ARG A 311 3.15 -16.61 22.05
C ARG A 311 3.36 -15.21 21.47
N ILE A 312 4.03 -14.33 22.22
CA ILE A 312 4.36 -12.95 21.85
C ILE A 312 5.86 -12.64 21.94
N VAL A 313 6.65 -13.47 22.64
CA VAL A 313 8.12 -13.42 22.72
C VAL A 313 8.65 -14.85 22.75
#